data_AF-A0A110B268-F1
#
_entry.id   AF-A0A110B268-F1
#
_cell.length_a   1.000
_cell.length_b   1.000
_cell.length_c   1.000
_cell.angle_alpha   90.00
_cell.angle_beta   90.00
_cell.angle_gamma   90.00
#
_symmetry.space_group_name_H-M   'P 1'
#
loop_
_entity.id
_entity.type
_entity.pdbx_description
1 polymer ?
#
loop_
_entity_poly.entity_id
_entity_poly.type
_entity_poly.pdbx_seq_one_letter_code
_entity_poly.pdbx_strand_id
1 'polypeptide(L)'
;MEIIHAHKSYWKEYDVLYMTAVEIEAVELLLLISRLERWDIIEWLMWNDPNGIYSDESSLREFGAVMTKEDGTEIMLRQAEENRVVKNLKLL
;
A
#
# COMPACT_ATOMS: atom_id res chain seq x y z
N MET A 1 -32.13 4.79 0.69
CA MET A 1 -31.07 5.45 -0.10
C MET A 1 -29.80 5.31 0.71
N GLU A 2 -29.05 4.24 0.47
CA GLU A 2 -27.78 4.04 1.14
C GLU A 2 -26.81 5.08 0.60
N ILE A 3 -26.26 5.90 1.49
CA ILE A 3 -25.17 6.81 1.16
C ILE A 3 -23.97 5.91 0.88
N ILE A 4 -23.67 5.71 -0.40
CA ILE A 4 -22.42 5.10 -0.85
C ILE A 4 -21.33 6.05 -0.35
N HIS A 5 -20.71 5.75 0.80
CA HIS A 5 -19.53 6.47 1.25
C HIS A 5 -18.44 6.19 0.22
N ALA A 6 -18.19 7.17 -0.66
CA ALA A 6 -17.03 7.11 -1.55
C ALA A 6 -15.80 6.89 -0.67
N HIS A 7 -15.05 5.82 -0.94
CA HIS A 7 -13.83 5.52 -0.19
C HIS A 7 -12.89 6.72 -0.30
N LYS A 8 -12.60 7.35 0.83
CA LYS A 8 -11.65 8.46 0.91
C LYS A 8 -10.29 7.87 1.25
N SER A 9 -9.32 8.08 0.36
CA SER A 9 -7.93 7.67 0.56
C SER A 9 -7.38 8.23 1.87
N TYR A 10 -6.83 7.36 2.73
CA TYR A 10 -6.14 7.75 3.96
C TYR A 10 -5.01 8.74 3.65
N TRP A 11 -4.23 8.46 2.61
CA TRP A 11 -3.10 9.28 2.19
C TRP A 11 -3.51 10.72 1.88
N LYS A 12 -4.63 10.89 1.17
CA LYS A 12 -5.18 12.21 0.83
C LYS A 12 -5.93 12.85 1.99
N GLU A 13 -6.62 12.06 2.80
CA GLU A 13 -7.39 12.55 3.95
C GLU A 13 -6.50 13.16 5.02
N TYR A 14 -5.36 12.52 5.29
CA TYR A 14 -4.42 12.92 6.34
C TYR A 14 -3.18 13.64 5.80
N ASP A 15 -3.15 13.97 4.50
CA ASP A 15 -2.03 14.63 3.82
C ASP A 15 -0.68 13.92 4.06
N VAL A 16 -0.70 12.59 3.99
CA VAL A 16 0.48 11.73 4.19
C VAL A 16 1.06 11.38 2.84
N LEU A 17 2.34 11.72 2.63
CA LEU A 17 3.08 11.34 1.43
C LEU A 17 3.30 9.82 1.39
N TYR A 18 3.15 9.19 0.21
CA TYR A 18 3.42 7.75 0.05
C TYR A 18 4.85 7.35 0.44
N MET A 19 5.83 8.23 0.18
CA MET A 19 7.24 8.02 0.56
C MET A 19 7.42 7.78 2.07
N THR A 20 6.53 8.32 2.91
CA THR A 20 6.57 8.15 4.37
C THR A 20 6.67 6.68 4.76
N ALA A 21 5.99 5.77 4.05
CA ALA A 21 6.02 4.34 4.36
C ALA A 21 7.41 3.69 4.26
N VAL A 22 8.32 4.27 3.47
CA VAL A 22 9.70 3.79 3.31
C VAL A 22 10.65 4.46 4.31
N GLU A 23 10.31 5.67 4.76
CA GLU A 23 11.20 6.53 5.54
C GLU A 23 11.08 6.36 7.06
N ILE A 24 9.90 5.97 7.54
CA ILE A 24 9.64 5.76 8.96
C ILE A 24 10.19 4.43 9.46
N GLU A 25 10.35 4.29 10.77
CA GLU A 25 10.86 3.07 11.39
C GLU A 25 9.87 1.91 11.30
N ALA A 26 10.34 0.67 11.43
CA ALA A 26 9.50 -0.53 11.30
C ALA A 26 8.26 -0.53 12.22
N VAL A 27 8.41 -0.04 13.46
CA VAL A 27 7.30 0.08 14.42
C VAL A 27 6.27 1.11 13.95
N GLU A 28 6.73 2.24 13.41
CA GLU A 28 5.85 3.30 12.92
C GLU A 28 5.12 2.87 11.64
N LEU A 29 5.80 2.11 10.77
CA LEU A 29 5.20 1.50 9.59
C LEU A 29 4.08 0.53 9.96
N LEU A 30 4.28 -0.33 10.96
CA LEU A 30 3.23 -1.23 11.46
C LEU A 30 2.02 -0.45 12.00
N LEU A 31 2.27 0.64 12.73
CA LEU A 31 1.19 1.50 13.22
C LEU A 31 0.45 2.21 12.09
N LEU A 32 1.17 2.68 11.06
CA LEU A 32 0.56 3.26 9.86
C LEU A 32 -0.34 2.23 9.17
N ILE A 33 0.20 1.05 8.83
CA ILE A 33 -0.53 -0.01 8.12
C ILE A 33 -1.76 -0.46 8.91
N SER A 34 -1.70 -0.48 10.24
CA SER A 34 -2.86 -0.83 11.08
C SER A 34 -4.07 0.10 10.90
N ARG A 35 -3.84 1.32 10.41
CA ARG A 35 -4.88 2.34 10.14
C ARG A 35 -5.33 2.35 8.70
N LEU A 36 -4.60 1.70 7.80
CA LEU A 36 -4.94 1.66 6.38
C LEU A 36 -6.07 0.67 6.15
N GLU A 37 -7.00 1.02 5.28
CA GLU A 37 -7.90 0.05 4.68
C GLU A 37 -7.23 -0.64 3.49
N ARG A 38 -7.81 -1.76 3.05
CA ARG A 38 -7.28 -2.55 1.92
C ARG A 38 -7.02 -1.71 0.67
N TRP A 39 -7.89 -0.74 0.41
CA TRP A 39 -7.78 0.16 -0.74
C TRP A 39 -6.63 1.16 -0.61
N ASP A 40 -6.32 1.63 0.60
CA ASP A 40 -5.17 2.50 0.84
C ASP A 40 -3.85 1.74 0.62
N ILE A 41 -3.83 0.45 0.99
CA ILE A 41 -2.70 -0.44 0.71
C ILE A 41 -2.53 -0.65 -0.79
N ILE A 42 -3.62 -0.94 -1.52
CA ILE A 42 -3.60 -1.05 -2.98
C ILE A 42 -3.11 0.24 -3.64
N GLU A 43 -3.60 1.40 -3.18
CA GLU A 43 -3.19 2.70 -3.70
C GLU A 43 -1.68 2.91 -3.55
N TRP A 44 -1.12 2.58 -2.39
CA TRP A 44 0.32 2.66 -2.17
C TRP A 44 1.10 1.67 -3.04
N LEU A 45 0.66 0.41 -3.13
CA LEU A 45 1.32 -0.62 -3.95
C LEU A 45 1.35 -0.24 -5.44
N MET A 46 0.25 0.30 -5.97
CA MET A 46 0.18 0.78 -7.35
C MET A 46 1.06 2.02 -7.59
N TRP A 47 1.25 2.88 -6.58
CA TRP A 47 2.18 4.00 -6.68
C TRP A 47 3.64 3.52 -6.62
N ASN A 48 3.94 2.56 -5.74
CA ASN A 48 5.29 2.05 -5.51
C ASN A 48 5.79 1.16 -6.66
N ASP A 49 4.91 0.31 -7.19
CA ASP A 49 5.15 -0.55 -8.34
C ASP A 49 4.02 -0.39 -9.37
N PRO A 50 4.15 0.58 -10.30
CA PRO A 50 3.13 0.84 -11.31
C PRO A 50 2.83 -0.32 -12.26
N ASN A 51 3.71 -1.33 -12.32
CA ASN A 51 3.54 -2.50 -13.18
C ASN A 51 2.93 -3.70 -12.43
N GLY A 52 2.73 -3.59 -11.13
CA GLY A 52 2.21 -4.70 -10.32
C GLY A 52 0.70 -4.90 -10.44
N ILE A 53 0.27 -6.12 -10.10
CA ILE A 53 -1.12 -6.59 -10.23
C ILE A 53 -1.81 -6.51 -8.85
N TYR A 54 -2.30 -5.32 -8.51
CA TYR A 54 -2.86 -5.04 -7.16
C TYR A 54 -4.35 -4.68 -7.15
N SER A 55 -4.86 -4.08 -8.24
CA SER A 55 -6.28 -3.71 -8.31
C SER A 55 -7.16 -4.95 -8.39
N ASP A 56 -8.38 -4.88 -7.86
CA ASP A 56 -9.33 -6.01 -7.93
C ASP A 56 -9.52 -6.52 -9.37
N GLU A 57 -9.61 -5.61 -10.34
CA GLU A 57 -9.78 -5.98 -11.75
C GLU A 57 -8.58 -6.78 -12.27
N SER A 58 -7.36 -6.31 -12.00
CA SER A 58 -6.14 -6.98 -12.48
C SER A 58 -5.90 -8.30 -11.74
N SER A 59 -6.08 -8.32 -10.42
CA SER A 59 -5.94 -9.54 -9.61
C SER A 59 -6.99 -10.59 -9.96
N LEU A 60 -8.25 -10.22 -10.16
CA LEU A 60 -9.29 -11.16 -10.61
C LEU A 60 -8.98 -11.74 -12.00
N ARG A 61 -8.43 -10.93 -12.91
CA ARG A 61 -8.09 -11.36 -14.26
C ARG A 61 -6.94 -12.35 -14.28
N GLU A 62 -5.89 -12.08 -13.51
CA GLU A 62 -4.65 -12.87 -13.55
C GLU A 62 -4.66 -14.06 -12.59
N PHE A 63 -5.29 -13.90 -11.42
CA PHE A 63 -5.26 -14.89 -10.34
C PHE A 63 -6.63 -15.49 -9.99
N GLY A 64 -7.73 -14.93 -10.52
CA GLY A 64 -9.08 -15.40 -10.20
C GLY A 64 -9.56 -15.05 -8.79
N ALA A 65 -8.84 -14.20 -8.08
CA ALA A 65 -9.16 -13.74 -6.73
C ALA A 65 -8.77 -12.28 -6.55
N VAL A 66 -9.44 -11.56 -5.65
CA VAL A 66 -9.02 -10.23 -5.21
C VAL A 66 -8.00 -10.36 -4.08
N MET A 67 -7.05 -9.43 -4.03
CA MET A 67 -6.08 -9.36 -2.93
C MET A 67 -6.79 -9.03 -1.61
N THR A 68 -6.50 -9.79 -0.55
CA THR A 68 -7.02 -9.52 0.80
C THR A 68 -6.25 -8.38 1.48
N LYS A 69 -6.73 -7.90 2.63
CA LYS A 69 -5.99 -6.88 3.40
C LYS A 69 -4.69 -7.45 3.95
N GLU A 70 -4.72 -8.71 4.35
CA GLU A 70 -3.60 -9.47 4.88
C GLU A 70 -2.51 -9.66 3.82
N ASP A 71 -2.88 -10.11 2.61
CA ASP A 71 -1.94 -10.26 1.49
C ASP A 71 -1.30 -8.92 1.13
N GLY A 72 -2.11 -7.86 1.01
CA GLY A 72 -1.62 -6.52 0.71
C GLY A 72 -0.67 -5.99 1.78
N THR A 73 -0.96 -6.27 3.06
CA THR A 73 -0.09 -5.90 4.19
C THR A 73 1.28 -6.58 4.08
N GLU A 74 1.30 -7.88 3.79
CA GLU A 74 2.56 -8.62 3.62
C GLU A 74 3.40 -8.06 2.46
N ILE A 75 2.76 -7.81 1.31
CA ILE A 75 3.44 -7.26 0.13
C ILE A 75 3.98 -5.86 0.41
N MET A 76 3.17 -4.99 1.03
CA MET A 76 3.57 -3.62 1.37
C MET A 76 4.74 -3.60 2.34
N LEU A 77 4.72 -4.42 3.39
CA LEU A 77 5.83 -4.54 4.35
C LEU A 77 7.12 -4.97 3.67
N ARG A 78 7.04 -5.98 2.79
CA ARG A 78 8.20 -6.47 2.03
C ARG A 78 8.79 -5.37 1.14
N GLN A 79 7.96 -4.71 0.33
CA GLN A 79 8.42 -3.68 -0.60
C GLN A 79 8.95 -2.42 0.12
N ALA A 80 8.34 -2.02 1.23
CA ALA A 80 8.83 -0.91 2.03
C ALA A 80 10.23 -1.18 2.60
N GLU A 81 10.48 -2.41 3.07
CA GLU A 81 11.80 -2.82 3.56
C GLU A 81 12.82 -2.92 2.43
N GLU A 82 12.46 -3.52 1.29
CA GLU A 82 13.33 -3.60 0.11
C GLU A 82 13.77 -2.20 -0.35
N ASN A 83 12.83 -1.25 -0.44
CA ASN A 83 13.12 0.14 -0.79
C ASN A 83 14.01 0.84 0.25
N ARG A 84 13.79 0.59 1.54
CA ARG A 84 14.62 1.14 2.62
C ARG A 84 16.06 0.66 2.50
N VAL A 85 16.26 -0.64 2.24
CA VAL A 85 17.59 -1.22 2.01
C VAL A 85 18.27 -0.57 0.81
N VAL A 86 17.58 -0.46 -0.34
CA VAL A 86 18.12 0.16 -1.56
C VAL A 86 18.51 1.63 -1.32
N LYS A 87 17.67 2.39 -0.61
CA LYS A 87 17.95 3.78 -0.22
C LYS A 87 19.20 3.88 0.67
N ASN A 88 19.33 3.00 1.66
CA ASN A 88 20.49 2.98 2.56
C ASN A 88 21.80 2.63 1.82
N LEU A 89 21.70 1.86 0.74
CA LEU A 89 22.83 1.56 -0.14
C LEU A 89 23.15 2.69 -1.14
N LYS A 90 22.38 3.80 -1.14
CA LYS A 90 22.50 4.94 -2.08
C LYS A 90 22.44 4.51 -3.56
N LEU A 91 21.65 3.49 -3.85
CA LEU A 91 21.46 2.98 -5.21
C LEU A 91 20.34 3.69 -5.98
N LEU A 92 19.80 4.77 -5.40
CA LEU A 92 18.78 5.66 -5.95
C LEU A 92 19.17 7.12 -5.67
#